data_AF-A0A1B6EKU4-F1
#
_entry.id   AF-A0A1B6EKU4-F1
#
_cell.length_a   1.000
_cell.length_b   1.000
_cell.length_c   1.000
_cell.angle_alpha   90.00
_cell.angle_beta   90.00
_cell.angle_gamma   90.00
#
_symmetry.space_group_name_H-M   'P 1'
#
loop_
_entity.id
_entity.type
_entity.pdbx_description
1 polymer ?
#
loop_
_entity_poly.entity_id
_entity_poly.type
_entity_poly.pdbx_seq_one_letter_code
_entity_poly.pdbx_strand_id
1 'polypeptide(L)'
;VWVPDLFFHNEKDGHQHKIMKPNMFYRIYPSGKVVYNTRLSLTIWCNMELENYPFDNQHCCVILLSYAYTTKELVLVWDKVVPIYITRKLYNTMGSRLRTYFDSDCTKEFSTGE
;
A
#
# COMPACT_ATOMS: atom_id res chain seq x y z
N VAL A 1 3.63 9.14 19.90
CA VAL A 1 2.39 8.54 19.36
C VAL A 1 2.78 7.18 18.81
N TRP A 2 2.07 6.13 19.17
CA TRP A 2 2.32 4.79 18.62
C TRP A 2 1.94 4.75 17.13
N VAL A 3 2.70 4.00 16.34
CA VAL A 3 2.51 3.81 14.89
C VAL A 3 2.46 2.30 14.66
N PRO A 4 1.45 1.77 13.94
CA PRO A 4 1.40 0.35 13.64
C PRO A 4 2.58 -0.08 12.76
N ASP A 5 2.98 -1.33 12.92
CA ASP A 5 4.05 -2.03 12.20
C ASP A 5 3.57 -2.56 10.84
N LEU A 6 3.09 -1.64 10.01
CA LEU A 6 2.60 -1.98 8.67
C LEU A 6 3.77 -2.25 7.72
N PHE A 7 3.68 -3.34 6.98
CA PHE A 7 4.66 -3.69 5.94
C PHE A 7 3.97 -4.20 4.68
N PHE A 8 4.67 -4.06 3.55
CA PHE A 8 4.20 -4.56 2.27
C PHE A 8 4.71 -5.98 2.07
N HIS A 9 3.82 -6.98 2.12
CA HIS A 9 4.23 -8.39 2.11
C HIS A 9 5.00 -8.79 0.85
N ASN A 10 4.62 -8.21 -0.29
CA ASN A 10 5.25 -8.47 -1.58
C ASN A 10 6.23 -7.36 -1.98
N GLU A 11 6.74 -6.57 -1.05
CA GLU A 11 7.84 -5.64 -1.34
C GLU A 11 9.16 -6.38 -1.52
N LYS A 12 9.91 -5.98 -2.54
CA LYS A 12 11.28 -6.44 -2.81
C LYS A 12 12.32 -5.41 -2.38
N ASP A 13 11.99 -4.15 -2.60
CA ASP A 13 12.79 -3.00 -2.19
C ASP A 13 11.86 -1.81 -1.94
N GLY A 14 12.19 -0.99 -0.95
CA GLY A 14 11.31 0.05 -0.47
C GLY A 14 12.10 1.13 0.22
N HIS A 15 11.87 2.39 -0.17
CA HIS A 15 12.50 3.51 0.50
C HIS A 15 11.50 4.58 0.92
N GLN A 16 11.69 5.05 2.14
CA GLN A 16 11.01 6.23 2.65
C GLN A 16 11.69 7.47 2.11
N HIS A 17 10.93 8.39 1.54
CA HIS A 17 11.51 9.65 1.06
C HIS A 17 11.93 10.52 2.25
N LYS A 18 13.19 10.97 2.23
CA LYS A 18 13.77 11.90 3.21
C LYS A 18 14.47 13.03 2.43
N ILE A 19 14.24 14.28 2.83
CA ILE A 19 15.00 15.43 2.30
C ILE A 19 15.91 15.93 3.42
N MET A 20 15.35 16.69 4.36
CA MET A 20 16.04 17.06 5.62
C MET A 20 15.49 16.27 6.82
N LYS A 21 14.21 15.88 6.72
CA LYS A 21 13.49 15.02 7.66
C LYS A 21 12.70 13.99 6.84
N PRO A 22 12.26 12.89 7.46
CA PRO A 22 11.35 11.97 6.79
C PRO A 22 10.10 12.71 6.30
N ASN A 23 9.66 12.39 5.08
CA ASN A 23 8.44 12.93 4.51
C ASN A 23 7.23 12.24 5.15
N MET A 24 6.99 12.59 6.42
CA MET A 24 5.90 12.09 7.23
C MET A 24 5.14 13.25 7.87
N PHE A 25 3.83 13.09 8.00
CA PHE A 25 2.91 14.05 8.57
C PHE A 25 1.99 13.36 9.57
N TYR A 26 1.85 13.97 10.76
CA TYR A 26 0.90 13.57 11.78
C TYR A 26 -0.08 14.70 12.07
N ARG A 27 -1.36 14.37 12.15
CA ARG A 27 -2.41 15.27 12.66
C ARG A 27 -3.20 14.56 13.74
N ILE A 28 -3.16 15.13 14.94
CA ILE A 28 -3.88 14.63 16.11
C ILE A 28 -5.08 15.54 16.33
N TYR A 29 -6.28 14.97 16.34
CA TYR A 29 -7.51 15.68 16.64
C TYR A 29 -7.82 15.61 18.14
N PRO A 30 -8.52 16.59 18.72
CA PRO A 30 -8.95 16.55 20.12
C PRO A 30 -9.79 15.32 20.50
N SER A 31 -10.43 14.67 19.52
CA SER A 31 -11.17 13.41 19.70
C SER A 31 -10.28 12.18 19.89
N GLY A 32 -8.95 12.32 19.79
CA GLY A 32 -8.00 11.21 19.81
C GLY A 32 -7.75 10.57 18.45
N LYS A 33 -8.47 10.97 17.38
CA LYS A 33 -8.18 10.51 16.02
C LYS A 33 -6.79 10.99 15.58
N VAL A 34 -5.97 10.07 15.08
CA VAL A 34 -4.66 10.37 14.51
C VAL A 34 -4.70 10.10 13.01
N VAL A 35 -4.24 11.06 12.21
CA VAL A 35 -3.99 10.88 10.78
C VAL A 35 -2.48 10.84 10.58
N TYR A 36 -2.01 9.77 9.96
CA TYR A 36 -0.63 9.57 9.56
C TYR A 36 -0.54 9.52 8.04
N ASN A 37 0.42 10.25 7.47
CA ASN A 37 0.70 10.22 6.03
C ASN A 37 2.22 10.15 5.85
N THR A 38 2.68 9.28 4.97
CA THR A 38 4.09 9.14 4.62
C THR A 38 4.26 8.87 3.14
N ARG A 39 5.35 9.35 2.55
CA ARG A 39 5.67 9.09 1.14
C ARG A 39 6.66 7.94 1.01
N LEU A 40 6.27 6.92 0.26
CA LEU A 40 7.06 5.72 -0.02
C LEU A 40 7.26 5.54 -1.53
N SER A 41 8.43 5.00 -1.90
CA SER A 41 8.65 4.38 -3.21
C SER A 41 8.91 2.89 -2.98
N LEU A 42 8.18 2.06 -3.69
CA LEU A 42 8.18 0.60 -3.50
C LEU A 42 8.41 -0.09 -4.84
N THR A 43 9.27 -1.09 -4.82
CA THR A 43 9.38 -2.12 -5.83
C THR A 43 8.67 -3.35 -5.31
N ILE A 44 7.57 -3.74 -5.94
CA ILE A 44 6.79 -4.91 -5.52
C ILE A 44 7.06 -6.11 -6.44
N TRP A 45 6.96 -7.30 -5.87
CA TRP A 45 6.86 -8.53 -6.62
C TRP A 45 5.48 -8.64 -7.26
N CYS A 46 5.47 -8.94 -8.56
CA CYS A 46 4.29 -9.19 -9.37
C CYS A 46 4.66 -10.21 -10.45
N ASN A 47 3.84 -11.25 -10.61
CA ASN A 47 3.98 -12.21 -11.69
C ASN A 47 3.43 -11.61 -12.98
N MET A 48 4.31 -11.40 -13.95
CA MET A 48 3.90 -10.81 -15.22
C MET A 48 3.54 -11.88 -16.25
N GLU A 49 2.43 -11.67 -16.95
CA GLU A 49 1.98 -12.50 -18.07
C GLU A 49 2.43 -11.84 -19.39
N LEU A 50 3.52 -12.33 -19.98
CA LEU A 50 4.20 -11.69 -21.13
C LEU A 50 3.81 -12.27 -22.49
N GLU A 51 2.68 -12.97 -22.58
CA GLU A 51 2.22 -13.63 -23.82
C GLU A 51 2.03 -12.64 -24.98
N ASN A 52 1.63 -11.40 -24.68
CA ASN A 52 1.31 -10.37 -25.67
C ASN A 52 2.27 -9.18 -25.66
N TYR A 53 3.51 -9.37 -25.19
CA TYR A 53 4.48 -8.27 -25.10
C TYR A 53 4.68 -7.56 -26.45
N PRO A 54 4.63 -6.21 -26.53
CA PRO A 54 4.56 -5.21 -25.43
C PRO A 54 3.14 -4.68 -25.11
N PHE A 55 2.07 -5.37 -25.55
CA PHE A 55 0.67 -4.97 -25.38
C PHE A 55 -0.10 -5.80 -24.35
N ASP A 56 0.63 -6.52 -23.52
CA ASP A 56 0.16 -7.29 -22.38
C ASP A 56 -0.56 -6.41 -21.34
N ASN A 57 -1.39 -7.04 -20.52
CA ASN A 57 -2.03 -6.41 -19.37
C ASN A 57 -1.55 -7.09 -18.11
N GLN A 58 -0.96 -6.31 -17.21
CA GLN A 58 -0.41 -6.83 -15.97
C GLN A 58 -1.35 -6.60 -14.79
N HIS A 59 -1.62 -7.67 -14.05
CA HIS A 59 -2.43 -7.66 -12.84
C HIS A 59 -1.53 -7.81 -11.62
N CYS A 60 -1.27 -6.71 -10.93
CA CYS A 60 -0.40 -6.68 -9.76
C CYS A 60 -1.16 -6.25 -8.50
N CYS A 61 -0.94 -6.98 -7.40
CA CYS A 61 -1.48 -6.63 -6.09
C CYS A 61 -0.41 -5.92 -5.26
N VAL A 62 -0.85 -4.97 -4.43
CA VAL A 62 -0.03 -4.40 -3.35
C VAL A 62 -0.63 -4.90 -2.05
N ILE A 63 0.11 -5.72 -1.30
CA ILE A 63 -0.42 -6.41 -0.12
C ILE A 63 0.14 -5.73 1.13
N LEU A 64 -0.71 -5.12 1.95
CA LEU A 64 -0.34 -4.46 3.19
C LEU A 64 -0.80 -5.31 4.38
N LEU A 65 0.11 -5.59 5.32
CA LEU A 65 -0.16 -6.41 6.50
C LEU A 65 0.45 -5.77 7.76
N SER A 66 0.00 -6.25 8.91
CA SER A 66 0.63 -6.08 10.22
C SER A 66 1.62 -7.23 10.45
N TYR A 67 2.78 -6.97 11.05
CA TYR A 67 3.79 -8.01 11.26
C TYR A 67 3.58 -8.77 12.58
N ALA A 68 3.27 -8.05 13.67
CA ALA A 68 3.20 -8.61 15.01
C ALA A 68 1.78 -8.71 15.58
N TYR A 69 0.83 -7.91 15.08
CA TYR A 69 -0.53 -7.86 15.62
C TYR A 69 -1.52 -8.67 14.78
N THR A 70 -2.38 -9.40 15.49
CA THR A 70 -3.52 -10.14 14.92
C THR A 70 -4.73 -9.24 14.72
N THR A 71 -5.76 -9.74 14.03
CA THR A 71 -7.05 -9.06 13.83
C THR A 71 -7.78 -8.70 15.13
N LYS A 72 -7.45 -9.35 16.25
CA LYS A 72 -7.99 -9.03 17.58
C LYS A 72 -7.41 -7.74 18.17
N GLU A 73 -6.22 -7.34 17.72
CA GLU A 73 -5.48 -6.20 18.24
C GLU A 73 -5.45 -5.04 17.23
N LEU A 74 -5.32 -5.36 15.95
CA LEU A 74 -5.22 -4.39 14.86
C LEU A 74 -6.02 -4.87 13.65
N VAL A 75 -7.04 -4.11 13.27
CA VAL A 75 -7.84 -4.34 12.05
C VAL A 75 -7.52 -3.27 11.03
N LEU A 76 -7.08 -3.68 9.84
CA LEU A 76 -6.85 -2.79 8.71
C LEU A 76 -8.16 -2.65 7.92
N VAL A 77 -8.64 -1.43 7.73
CA VAL A 77 -9.90 -1.16 7.03
C VAL A 77 -9.67 -0.06 6.00
N TRP A 78 -10.06 -0.33 4.75
CA TRP A 78 -10.07 0.66 3.68
C TRP A 78 -11.06 1.79 3.97
N ASP A 79 -10.76 3.00 3.50
CA ASP A 79 -11.71 4.11 3.60
C ASP A 79 -12.94 3.79 2.73
N LYS A 80 -14.13 3.84 3.34
CA LYS A 80 -15.40 3.46 2.69
C LYS A 80 -15.82 4.39 1.56
N VAL A 81 -15.27 5.60 1.50
CA VAL A 81 -15.63 6.61 0.51
C VAL A 81 -14.58 6.66 -0.59
N VAL A 82 -13.30 6.77 -0.23
CA VAL A 82 -12.21 6.84 -1.20
C VAL A 82 -10.99 6.04 -0.70
N PRO A 83 -10.91 4.75 -1.05
CA PRO A 83 -9.82 3.89 -0.61
C PRO A 83 -8.50 4.18 -1.33
N ILE A 84 -8.58 4.60 -2.60
CA ILE A 84 -7.41 4.81 -3.47
C ILE A 84 -7.53 6.16 -4.20
N TYR A 85 -6.52 7.03 -4.01
CA TYR A 85 -6.39 8.31 -4.70
C TYR A 85 -5.30 8.22 -5.78
N ILE A 86 -5.68 8.32 -7.05
CA ILE A 86 -4.74 8.30 -8.18
C ILE A 86 -4.51 9.70 -8.69
N THR A 87 -3.23 10.09 -8.78
CA THR A 87 -2.86 11.33 -9.43
C THR A 87 -3.00 11.20 -10.94
N ARG A 88 -3.51 12.24 -11.59
CA ARG A 88 -3.68 12.28 -13.06
C ARG A 88 -2.38 11.93 -13.80
N LYS A 89 -1.20 12.25 -13.28
CA LYS A 89 0.06 11.93 -13.98
C LYS A 89 0.34 10.42 -14.17
N LEU A 90 -0.39 9.53 -13.50
CA LEU A 90 -0.24 8.08 -13.62
C LEU A 90 -1.00 7.44 -14.79
N TYR A 91 -1.90 8.18 -15.46
CA TYR A 91 -2.59 7.61 -16.64
C TYR A 91 -1.65 7.46 -17.85
N ASN A 92 -0.58 8.25 -17.92
CA ASN A 92 0.40 8.22 -19.02
C ASN A 92 1.83 8.28 -18.46
N THR A 93 2.31 7.16 -17.95
CA THR A 93 3.75 6.95 -17.70
C THR A 93 4.43 6.42 -18.96
N MET A 94 5.70 6.76 -19.19
CA MET A 94 6.45 6.21 -20.34
C MET A 94 6.58 4.70 -20.18
N GLY A 95 5.98 3.92 -21.09
CA GLY A 95 6.09 2.46 -21.16
C GLY A 95 4.98 1.66 -20.46
N SER A 96 4.10 2.28 -19.69
CA SER A 96 2.96 1.58 -19.05
C SER A 96 1.82 2.55 -18.74
N ARG A 97 0.58 2.04 -18.77
CA ARG A 97 -0.63 2.79 -18.45
C ARG A 97 -1.48 2.03 -17.45
N LEU A 98 -1.82 2.69 -16.35
CA LEU A 98 -2.80 2.16 -15.39
C LEU A 98 -4.19 2.12 -16.06
N ARG A 99 -4.80 0.93 -16.14
CA ARG A 99 -6.14 0.74 -16.70
C ARG A 99 -7.23 0.76 -15.64
N THR A 100 -7.10 -0.09 -14.64
CA THR A 100 -8.09 -0.29 -13.57
C THR A 100 -7.38 -0.50 -12.25
N TYR A 101 -8.11 -0.30 -11.16
CA TYR A 101 -7.66 -0.50 -9.79
C TYR A 101 -8.87 -0.83 -8.92
N PHE A 102 -8.66 -1.61 -7.87
CA PHE A 102 -9.68 -1.98 -6.90
C PHE A 102 -9.01 -2.23 -5.55
N ASP A 103 -9.76 -1.98 -4.49
CA ASP A 103 -9.41 -2.41 -3.14
C ASP A 103 -10.07 -3.76 -2.85
N SER A 104 -9.46 -4.53 -1.95
CA SER A 104 -9.99 -5.81 -1.48
C SER A 104 -9.51 -6.09 -0.07
N ASP A 105 -10.32 -6.81 0.70
CA ASP A 105 -9.91 -7.43 1.95
C ASP A 105 -9.25 -8.78 1.62
N CYS A 106 -8.06 -9.02 2.18
CA CYS A 106 -7.31 -10.25 2.00
C CYS A 106 -6.86 -10.84 3.34
N THR A 107 -7.65 -10.64 4.40
CA THR A 107 -7.44 -11.27 5.71
C THR A 107 -7.27 -12.78 5.53
N LYS A 108 -6.19 -13.32 6.09
CA LYS A 108 -5.81 -14.74 6.04
C LYS A 108 -5.43 -15.17 7.45
N GLU A 109 -5.23 -16.48 7.62
CA GLU A 109 -4.65 -17.04 8.84
C GLU A 109 -3.22 -17.55 8.55
N PHE A 110 -2.23 -17.10 9.32
CA PHE A 110 -0.83 -17.54 9.21
C PHE A 110 -0.39 -18.50 10.34
N SER A 111 0.75 -19.18 10.15
CA SER A 111 1.30 -20.12 11.14
C SER A 111 1.83 -19.44 12.40
N THR A 112 2.07 -18.13 12.36
CA THR A 112 2.49 -17.29 13.48
C THR A 112 1.33 -16.62 14.22
N GLY A 113 0.08 -16.89 13.83
CA GLY A 113 -1.14 -16.20 14.23
C GLY A 113 -2.00 -15.90 13.00
N GLU A 114 -3.29 -15.57 13.20
CA GLU A 114 -4.19 -15.20 12.08
C GLU A 114 -3.57 -14.12 11.20
#